data_AF-A0A9P6RG27-F1
#
_entry.id   AF-A0A9P6RG27-F1
#
_cell.length_a   1.000
_cell.length_b   1.000
_cell.length_c   1.000
_cell.angle_alpha   90.00
_cell.angle_beta   90.00
_cell.angle_gamma   90.00
#
_symmetry.space_group_name_H-M   'P 1'
#
loop_
_entity.id
_entity.type
_entity.pdbx_description
1 polymer ?
#
loop_
_entity_poly.entity_id
_entity_poly.type
_entity_poly.pdbx_seq_one_letter_code
_entity_poly.pdbx_strand_id
1 'polypeptide(L)'
;MSENHHDALIKTPRQLIVVVIASFLIPVVGILLLIEYVDNTYRAGTGTDAMSPASIAQRIAPIAQLEIREAAAATPALNTAATPENALPTTQTTASAALAALSALPTPATADSGADLAQAGKALYSQFCVACHGTGVMDAPKLGDKTAWAPRLKESIETIYNYALHGKGNMLPKGGSNAPDAEVKAAVDYMIKAVK
;
A
#
# COMPACT_ATOMS: atom_id res chain seq x y z
N MET A 1 25.25 -54.64 -30.72
CA MET A 1 25.81 -53.60 -29.84
C MET A 1 25.99 -52.37 -30.73
N SER A 2 24.98 -51.51 -30.78
CA SER A 2 25.06 -50.29 -31.61
C SER A 2 25.64 -49.18 -30.76
N GLU A 3 26.88 -48.80 -31.07
CA GLU A 3 27.59 -47.72 -30.43
C GLU A 3 27.01 -46.39 -30.91
N ASN A 4 26.34 -45.67 -30.00
CA ASN A 4 25.92 -44.30 -30.25
C ASN A 4 27.16 -43.42 -30.11
N HIS A 5 27.74 -43.03 -31.26
CA HIS A 5 28.76 -41.99 -31.31
C HIS A 5 28.21 -40.71 -30.69
N HIS A 6 28.73 -40.35 -29.51
CA HIS A 6 28.50 -39.06 -28.88
C HIS A 6 29.30 -37.99 -29.64
N ASP A 7 28.76 -37.49 -30.75
CA ASP A 7 29.22 -36.27 -31.40
C ASP A 7 28.98 -35.10 -30.42
N ALA A 8 30.03 -34.66 -29.73
CA ALA A 8 29.95 -33.54 -28.83
C ALA A 8 29.51 -32.29 -29.60
N LEU A 9 28.45 -31.63 -29.12
CA LEU A 9 27.84 -30.44 -29.73
C LEU A 9 28.81 -29.24 -29.84
N ILE A 10 29.98 -29.32 -29.21
CA ILE A 10 30.98 -28.25 -29.12
C ILE A 10 32.30 -28.77 -29.70
N LYS A 11 32.63 -28.35 -30.93
CA LYS A 11 33.78 -28.87 -31.69
C LYS A 11 35.03 -27.99 -31.58
N THR A 12 34.90 -26.77 -31.05
CA THR A 12 36.05 -25.85 -30.87
C THR A 12 36.07 -25.26 -29.46
N PRO A 13 37.27 -24.99 -28.89
CA PRO A 13 37.41 -24.33 -27.59
C PRO A 13 36.71 -22.96 -27.54
N ARG A 14 36.68 -22.25 -28.68
CA ARG A 14 35.99 -20.96 -28.82
C ARG A 14 34.46 -21.12 -28.70
N GLN A 15 33.89 -22.17 -29.28
CA GLN A 15 32.47 -22.46 -29.18
C GLN A 15 32.06 -22.82 -27.74
N LEU A 16 32.92 -23.51 -26.99
CA LEU A 16 32.69 -23.81 -25.58
C LEU A 16 32.55 -22.51 -24.75
N ILE A 17 33.49 -21.59 -24.93
CA ILE A 17 33.50 -20.30 -24.22
C ILE A 17 32.22 -19.49 -24.50
N VAL A 18 31.79 -19.43 -25.76
CA VAL A 18 30.55 -18.72 -26.14
C VAL A 18 29.32 -19.33 -25.49
N VAL A 19 29.19 -20.66 -25.50
CA VAL A 19 28.05 -21.36 -24.89
C VAL A 19 28.02 -21.15 -23.38
N VAL A 20 29.17 -21.22 -22.72
CA VAL A 20 29.27 -20.96 -21.27
C VAL A 20 28.85 -19.53 -20.97
N ILE A 21 29.41 -18.52 -21.66
CA ILE A 21 29.03 -17.11 -21.46
C ILE A 21 27.53 -16.90 -21.73
N ALA A 22 27.00 -17.45 -22.83
CA ALA A 22 25.58 -17.35 -23.16
C ALA A 22 24.68 -18.01 -22.09
N SER A 23 25.11 -19.14 -21.51
CA SER A 23 24.36 -19.83 -20.45
C SER A 23 24.24 -19.04 -19.15
N PHE A 24 25.17 -18.11 -18.88
CA PHE A 24 25.07 -17.20 -17.75
C PHE A 24 24.35 -15.89 -18.12
N LEU A 25 24.59 -15.35 -19.30
CA LEU A 25 23.98 -14.08 -19.72
C LEU A 25 22.50 -14.22 -20.06
N ILE A 26 22.08 -15.29 -20.73
CA ILE A 26 20.67 -15.47 -21.16
C ILE A 26 19.71 -15.54 -19.95
N PRO A 27 19.98 -16.32 -18.88
CA PRO A 27 19.12 -16.32 -17.70
C PRO A 27 19.11 -14.98 -16.96
N VAL A 28 20.27 -14.31 -16.86
CA VAL A 28 20.36 -12.99 -16.19
C VAL A 28 19.53 -11.96 -16.96
N VAL A 29 19.69 -11.86 -18.28
CA VAL A 29 18.90 -10.97 -19.12
C VAL A 29 17.43 -11.34 -19.08
N GLY A 30 17.09 -12.64 -19.11
CA GLY A 30 15.72 -13.12 -18.98
C GLY A 30 15.05 -12.71 -17.68
N ILE A 31 15.76 -12.79 -16.55
CA ILE A 31 15.25 -12.34 -15.24
C ILE A 31 15.05 -10.82 -15.25
N LEU A 32 16.00 -10.04 -15.79
CA LEU A 32 15.86 -8.58 -15.88
C LEU A 32 14.65 -8.16 -16.74
N LEU A 33 14.46 -8.82 -17.89
CA LEU A 33 13.32 -8.58 -18.78
C LEU A 33 12.00 -8.96 -18.10
N LEU A 34 12.00 -10.03 -17.29
CA LEU A 34 10.81 -10.43 -16.52
C LEU A 34 10.47 -9.42 -15.42
N ILE A 35 11.47 -8.86 -14.72
CA ILE A 35 11.28 -7.80 -13.73
C ILE A 35 10.62 -6.59 -14.40
N GLU A 36 11.16 -6.14 -15.53
CA GLU A 36 10.62 -4.99 -16.27
C GLU A 36 9.21 -5.27 -16.83
N TYR A 37 8.96 -6.48 -17.33
CA TYR A 37 7.63 -6.90 -17.78
C TYR A 37 6.61 -6.82 -16.66
N VAL A 38 6.96 -7.37 -15.49
CA VAL A 38 6.12 -7.39 -14.31
C VAL A 38 5.89 -5.97 -13.77
N ASP A 39 6.93 -5.14 -13.66
CA ASP A 39 6.80 -3.73 -13.25
C ASP A 39 5.93 -2.91 -14.21
N ASN A 40 6.05 -3.13 -15.52
CA ASN A 40 5.21 -2.49 -16.51
C ASN A 40 3.73 -2.89 -16.35
N THR A 41 3.45 -4.16 -16.06
CA THR A 41 2.07 -4.60 -15.76
C THR A 41 1.52 -4.01 -14.46
N TYR A 42 2.37 -3.82 -13.44
CA TYR A 42 1.96 -3.14 -12.20
C TYR A 42 1.74 -1.64 -12.41
N ARG A 43 2.50 -0.99 -13.30
CA ARG A 43 2.27 0.40 -13.69
C ARG A 43 1.00 0.59 -14.51
N ALA A 44 0.61 -0.40 -15.31
CA ALA A 44 -0.61 -0.40 -16.13
C ALA A 44 -1.86 -0.95 -15.39
N GLY A 45 -1.72 -1.40 -14.14
CA GLY A 45 -2.83 -1.90 -13.32
C GLY A 45 -3.73 -0.78 -12.77
N THR A 46 -5.03 -1.06 -12.65
CA THR A 46 -6.06 -0.12 -12.16
C THR A 46 -5.69 0.45 -10.79
N GLY A 47 -5.22 1.70 -10.75
CA GLY A 47 -4.95 2.45 -9.52
C GLY A 47 -3.69 3.30 -9.50
N THR A 48 -2.78 3.16 -10.47
CA THR A 48 -1.51 3.91 -10.49
C THR A 48 -1.65 5.40 -10.86
N ASP A 49 -2.75 5.77 -11.50
CA ASP A 49 -3.09 7.17 -11.77
C ASP A 49 -3.62 7.91 -10.54
N ALA A 50 -3.92 7.20 -9.44
CA ALA A 50 -4.45 7.81 -8.22
C ALA A 50 -3.44 8.75 -7.54
N MET A 51 -2.13 8.52 -7.73
CA MET A 51 -1.05 9.35 -7.17
C MET A 51 -0.45 10.35 -8.18
N SER A 52 -1.02 10.48 -9.38
CA SER A 52 -0.54 11.50 -10.31
C SER A 52 -0.80 12.92 -9.74
N PRO A 53 0.10 13.89 -9.94
CA PRO A 53 -0.15 15.27 -9.53
C PRO A 53 -1.45 15.84 -10.14
N ALA A 54 -1.83 15.35 -11.32
CA ALA A 54 -3.06 15.74 -12.02
C ALA A 54 -4.33 15.24 -11.32
N SER A 55 -4.38 13.98 -10.86
CA SER A 55 -5.53 13.41 -10.15
C SER A 55 -5.71 14.01 -8.75
N ILE A 56 -4.62 14.44 -8.11
CA ILE A 56 -4.64 15.16 -6.83
C ILE A 56 -5.22 16.56 -7.03
N ALA A 57 -4.77 17.29 -8.07
CA ALA A 57 -5.28 18.63 -8.38
C ALA A 57 -6.78 18.63 -8.72
N GLN A 58 -7.26 17.60 -9.41
CA GLN A 58 -8.68 17.45 -9.74
C GLN A 58 -9.57 17.20 -8.52
N ARG A 59 -9.03 16.65 -7.43
CA ARG A 59 -9.74 16.41 -6.16
C ARG A 59 -9.73 17.61 -5.22
N ILE A 60 -8.78 18.53 -5.39
CA ILE A 60 -8.66 19.78 -4.60
C ILE A 60 -9.41 20.93 -5.30
N ALA A 61 -9.93 20.73 -6.51
CA ALA A 61 -10.68 21.76 -7.21
C ALA A 61 -11.95 22.17 -6.43
N PRO A 62 -12.13 23.46 -6.11
CA PRO A 62 -13.31 23.93 -5.39
C PRO A 62 -14.57 23.76 -6.25
N ILE A 63 -15.54 23.00 -5.75
CA ILE A 63 -16.80 22.64 -6.44
C ILE A 63 -17.94 23.67 -6.26
N ALA A 64 -17.72 24.74 -5.50
CA ALA A 64 -18.77 25.71 -5.19
C ALA A 64 -18.23 27.14 -5.23
N GLN A 65 -18.67 27.90 -6.24
CA GLN A 65 -18.70 29.36 -6.13
C GLN A 65 -20.07 29.74 -5.58
N LEU A 66 -20.15 30.00 -4.26
CA LEU A 66 -21.31 30.65 -3.67
C LEU A 66 -21.14 32.16 -3.86
N GLU A 67 -21.94 32.76 -4.73
CA GLU A 67 -22.26 34.17 -4.58
C GLU A 67 -23.23 34.31 -3.40
N ILE A 68 -22.77 34.89 -2.29
CA ILE A 68 -23.66 35.30 -1.21
C ILE A 68 -24.37 36.57 -1.69
N ARG A 69 -25.64 36.42 -2.06
CA ARG A 69 -26.57 37.55 -2.25
C ARG A 69 -27.35 37.74 -0.96
N GLU A 70 -26.96 38.74 -0.17
CA GLU A 70 -27.75 39.21 0.97
C GLU A 70 -29.12 39.71 0.48
N ALA A 71 -30.20 39.06 0.89
CA ALA A 71 -31.56 39.52 0.63
C ALA A 71 -32.03 40.45 1.76
N ALA A 72 -31.81 41.75 1.60
CA ALA A 72 -32.59 42.80 2.26
C ALA A 72 -33.33 43.63 1.19
N ALA A 73 -34.58 43.97 1.49
CA ALA A 73 -35.62 44.36 0.55
C ALA A 73 -35.36 45.60 -0.34
N ALA A 74 -36.06 45.58 -1.50
CA ALA A 74 -36.53 46.69 -2.34
C ALA A 74 -35.62 47.25 -3.47
N THR A 75 -36.06 47.02 -4.71
CA THR A 75 -35.71 47.64 -6.02
C THR A 75 -35.92 49.17 -6.10
N PRO A 76 -35.48 49.91 -7.17
CA PRO A 76 -34.67 49.54 -8.36
C PRO A 76 -33.40 50.42 -8.52
N ALA A 77 -32.37 50.07 -9.28
CA ALA A 77 -32.28 50.36 -10.71
C ALA A 77 -30.87 50.03 -11.25
N LEU A 78 -30.81 49.50 -12.49
CA LEU A 78 -29.83 49.76 -13.58
C LEU A 78 -28.34 49.86 -13.16
N ASN A 79 -27.37 49.10 -13.67
CA ASN A 79 -27.12 48.68 -15.05
C ASN A 79 -25.71 48.00 -15.16
N THR A 80 -25.56 47.17 -16.20
CA THR A 80 -24.35 46.95 -17.04
C THR A 80 -23.03 46.42 -16.44
N ALA A 81 -22.67 45.24 -16.96
CA ALA A 81 -21.36 44.67 -17.29
C ALA A 81 -20.06 45.49 -17.04
N ALA A 82 -19.03 44.83 -16.49
CA ALA A 82 -17.68 44.70 -17.08
C ALA A 82 -16.67 44.02 -16.12
N THR A 83 -15.77 43.22 -16.71
CA THR A 83 -14.55 42.58 -16.17
C THR A 83 -13.44 43.62 -15.83
N PRO A 84 -12.21 43.19 -15.46
CA PRO A 84 -11.59 42.91 -14.15
C PRO A 84 -10.72 44.09 -13.62
N GLU A 85 -9.96 43.90 -12.53
CA GLU A 85 -8.56 44.39 -12.32
C GLU A 85 -8.22 44.77 -10.85
N ASN A 86 -7.47 43.88 -10.20
CA ASN A 86 -6.29 44.13 -9.35
C ASN A 86 -6.29 45.31 -8.34
N ALA A 87 -6.38 45.00 -7.03
CA ALA A 87 -5.69 45.76 -5.96
C ALA A 87 -5.61 44.95 -4.64
N LEU A 88 -4.38 44.63 -4.21
CA LEU A 88 -4.05 44.37 -2.79
C LEU A 88 -3.93 45.75 -2.08
N PRO A 89 -4.15 45.88 -0.74
CA PRO A 89 -3.17 45.36 0.22
C PRO A 89 -3.70 44.90 1.59
N THR A 90 -2.88 44.04 2.19
CA THR A 90 -2.56 43.84 3.62
C THR A 90 -3.30 44.69 4.67
N THR A 91 -3.92 44.02 5.65
CA THR A 91 -3.81 44.37 7.08
C THR A 91 -4.16 43.17 7.95
N GLN A 92 -3.15 42.62 8.62
CA GLN A 92 -3.32 41.81 9.81
C GLN A 92 -3.85 42.71 10.93
N THR A 93 -4.75 42.24 11.79
CA THR A 93 -4.69 42.46 13.26
C THR A 93 -5.90 41.86 13.98
N THR A 94 -5.59 41.20 15.10
CA THR A 94 -6.35 40.90 16.31
C THR A 94 -7.36 39.75 16.40
N ALA A 95 -7.09 39.01 17.48
CA ALA A 95 -8.03 38.49 18.48
C ALA A 95 -8.57 37.08 18.27
N SER A 96 -7.70 36.14 18.66
CA SER A 96 -8.09 35.00 19.49
C SER A 96 -9.06 35.44 20.60
N ALA A 97 -10.32 35.01 20.50
CA ALA A 97 -11.23 34.77 21.62
C ALA A 97 -12.59 34.25 21.09
N ALA A 98 -12.75 32.93 20.97
CA ALA A 98 -14.06 32.26 21.13
C ALA A 98 -13.88 30.72 21.12
N LEU A 99 -13.08 30.21 22.06
CA LEU A 99 -13.24 28.85 22.58
C LEU A 99 -14.56 28.80 23.38
N ALA A 100 -15.70 28.60 22.72
CA ALA A 100 -16.97 28.21 23.38
C ALA A 100 -18.12 27.96 22.38
N ALA A 101 -17.96 27.07 21.40
CA ALA A 101 -19.12 26.57 20.64
C ALA A 101 -18.91 25.22 19.88
N LEU A 102 -17.90 24.41 20.20
CA LEU A 102 -17.65 23.13 19.50
C LEU A 102 -18.37 21.92 20.15
N SER A 103 -19.58 22.11 20.65
CA SER A 103 -20.38 21.03 21.25
C SER A 103 -21.67 20.77 20.49
N ALA A 104 -21.62 20.62 19.15
CA ALA A 104 -22.78 20.12 18.38
C ALA A 104 -22.45 19.67 16.94
N LEU A 105 -21.21 19.28 16.61
CA LEU A 105 -20.98 18.64 15.32
C LEU A 105 -21.35 17.15 15.45
N PRO A 106 -22.22 16.59 14.57
CA PRO A 106 -22.42 15.16 14.53
C PRO A 106 -21.08 14.52 14.17
N THR A 107 -20.55 13.71 15.08
CA THR A 107 -19.45 12.80 14.80
C THR A 107 -19.87 11.96 13.59
N PRO A 108 -19.16 11.95 12.45
CA PRO A 108 -19.41 10.91 11.47
C PRO A 108 -19.10 9.60 12.17
N ALA A 109 -20.13 8.77 12.33
CA ALA A 109 -20.00 7.45 12.91
C ALA A 109 -18.88 6.70 12.18
N THR A 110 -17.79 6.40 12.90
CA THR A 110 -16.79 5.41 12.52
C THR A 110 -17.42 4.03 12.63
N ALA A 111 -18.33 3.72 11.71
CA ALA A 111 -18.97 2.42 11.58
C ALA A 111 -18.62 1.83 10.20
N ASP A 112 -17.32 1.65 9.94
CA ASP A 112 -16.80 0.62 9.00
C ASP A 112 -15.27 0.40 9.06
N SER A 113 -14.53 1.08 9.95
CA SER A 113 -13.06 0.97 9.98
C SER A 113 -12.55 -0.44 10.36
N GLY A 114 -13.37 -1.25 11.03
CA GLY A 114 -13.00 -2.61 11.44
C GLY A 114 -13.02 -3.63 10.29
N ALA A 115 -13.98 -3.50 9.37
CA ALA A 115 -14.06 -4.39 8.21
C ALA A 115 -12.97 -4.04 7.19
N ASP A 116 -12.72 -2.75 6.98
CA ASP A 116 -11.63 -2.25 6.15
C ASP A 116 -10.26 -2.72 6.68
N LEU A 117 -10.02 -2.58 7.99
CA LEU A 117 -8.76 -3.03 8.59
C LEU A 117 -8.59 -4.55 8.55
N ALA A 118 -9.67 -5.33 8.71
CA ALA A 118 -9.62 -6.78 8.58
C ALA A 118 -9.28 -7.21 7.14
N GLN A 119 -9.83 -6.51 6.14
CA GLN A 119 -9.52 -6.74 4.74
C GLN A 119 -8.08 -6.34 4.41
N ALA A 120 -7.62 -5.20 4.91
CA ALA A 120 -6.23 -4.74 4.79
C ALA A 120 -5.25 -5.74 5.43
N GLY A 121 -5.56 -6.23 6.63
CA GLY A 121 -4.76 -7.27 7.31
C GLY A 121 -4.68 -8.57 6.51
N LYS A 122 -5.78 -9.00 5.89
CA LYS A 122 -5.79 -10.18 5.00
C LYS A 122 -4.98 -9.96 3.71
N ALA A 123 -5.06 -8.76 3.13
CA ALA A 123 -4.27 -8.39 1.96
C ALA A 123 -2.77 -8.36 2.31
N LEU A 124 -2.40 -7.75 3.44
CA LEU A 124 -1.04 -7.69 3.94
C LEU A 124 -0.47 -9.08 4.21
N TYR A 125 -1.27 -9.97 4.82
CA TYR A 125 -0.89 -11.37 4.98
C TYR A 125 -0.54 -12.02 3.65
N SER A 126 -1.39 -11.83 2.64
CA SER A 126 -1.23 -12.46 1.32
C SER A 126 -0.05 -11.90 0.54
N GLN A 127 0.33 -10.65 0.79
CA GLN A 127 1.43 -9.98 0.09
C GLN A 127 2.79 -10.24 0.72
N PHE A 128 2.88 -10.24 2.06
CA PHE A 128 4.16 -10.32 2.78
C PHE A 128 4.26 -11.54 3.69
N CYS A 129 3.26 -11.76 4.54
CA CYS A 129 3.37 -12.75 5.62
C CYS A 129 3.33 -14.20 5.10
N VAL A 130 2.59 -14.47 4.01
CA VAL A 130 2.41 -15.81 3.43
C VAL A 130 3.72 -16.41 2.91
N ALA A 131 4.70 -15.57 2.54
CA ALA A 131 5.99 -16.03 2.03
C ALA A 131 6.69 -16.96 3.02
N CYS A 132 6.55 -16.68 4.33
CA CYS A 132 7.09 -17.55 5.38
C CYS A 132 6.00 -18.37 6.08
N HIS A 133 4.85 -17.77 6.37
CA HIS A 133 3.79 -18.41 7.16
C HIS A 133 2.80 -19.25 6.34
N GLY A 134 2.95 -19.32 5.01
CA GLY A 134 2.16 -20.21 4.17
C GLY A 134 2.63 -21.66 4.32
N THR A 135 3.94 -21.89 4.15
CA THR A 135 4.54 -23.24 4.20
C THR A 135 5.33 -23.49 5.48
N GLY A 136 5.57 -22.47 6.32
CA GLY A 136 6.32 -22.57 7.56
C GLY A 136 7.84 -22.52 7.32
N VAL A 137 8.27 -21.61 6.45
CA VAL A 137 9.71 -21.39 6.15
C VAL A 137 10.42 -21.00 7.45
N MET A 138 11.58 -21.61 7.71
CA MET A 138 12.38 -21.35 8.91
C MET A 138 11.60 -21.53 10.23
N ASP A 139 10.77 -22.58 10.31
CA ASP A 139 9.91 -22.91 11.46
C ASP A 139 8.87 -21.83 11.81
N ALA A 140 8.52 -21.00 10.81
CA ALA A 140 7.44 -20.04 10.95
C ALA A 140 6.10 -20.75 11.24
N PRO A 141 5.24 -20.19 12.11
CA PRO A 141 3.89 -20.70 12.35
C PRO A 141 3.10 -20.73 11.04
N LYS A 142 2.69 -21.92 10.59
CA LYS A 142 1.83 -22.02 9.41
C LYS A 142 0.44 -21.48 9.72
N LEU A 143 -0.18 -20.78 8.78
CA LEU A 143 -1.57 -20.38 8.89
C LEU A 143 -2.45 -21.62 9.06
N GLY A 144 -3.33 -21.63 10.07
CA GLY A 144 -4.25 -22.74 10.33
C GLY A 144 -3.66 -23.91 11.14
N ASP A 145 -2.36 -23.93 11.42
CA ASP A 145 -1.75 -24.99 12.23
C ASP A 145 -1.99 -24.79 13.73
N LYS A 146 -3.07 -25.38 14.25
CA LYS A 146 -3.43 -25.26 15.67
C LYS A 146 -2.33 -25.77 16.61
N THR A 147 -1.53 -26.75 16.20
CA THR A 147 -0.46 -27.31 17.04
C THR A 147 0.73 -26.36 17.16
N ALA A 148 1.12 -25.73 16.04
CA ALA A 148 2.19 -24.75 16.01
C ALA A 148 1.78 -23.42 16.69
N TRP A 149 0.49 -23.07 16.68
CA TRP A 149 -0.03 -21.85 17.30
C TRP A 149 -0.38 -21.99 18.78
N ALA A 150 -0.73 -23.19 19.26
CA ALA A 150 -1.08 -23.42 20.68
C ALA A 150 -0.05 -22.88 21.70
N PRO A 151 1.28 -23.11 21.57
CA PRO A 151 2.23 -22.55 22.52
C PRO A 151 2.38 -21.03 22.40
N ARG A 152 2.14 -20.46 21.21
CA ARG A 152 2.28 -19.02 20.93
C ARG A 152 1.11 -18.21 21.49
N LEU A 153 -0.10 -18.78 21.44
CA LEU A 153 -1.31 -18.19 22.01
C LEU A 153 -1.37 -18.23 23.55
N LYS A 154 -0.38 -18.83 24.21
CA LYS A 154 -0.19 -18.71 25.67
C LYS A 154 0.35 -17.33 26.06
N GLU A 155 1.06 -16.67 25.14
CA GLU A 155 1.52 -15.31 25.33
C GLU A 155 0.37 -14.33 25.12
N SER A 156 0.49 -13.14 25.71
CA SER A 156 -0.51 -12.09 25.51
C SER A 156 -0.52 -11.62 24.05
N ILE A 157 -1.68 -11.19 23.56
CA ILE A 157 -1.81 -10.68 22.20
C ILE A 157 -0.88 -9.48 21.93
N GLU A 158 -0.66 -8.63 22.95
CA GLU A 158 0.27 -7.49 22.86
C GLU A 158 1.72 -7.94 22.68
N THR A 159 2.11 -9.06 23.28
CA THR A 159 3.44 -9.64 23.07
C THR A 159 3.59 -10.15 21.64
N ILE A 160 2.56 -10.82 21.11
CA ILE A 160 2.54 -11.29 19.72
C ILE A 160 2.61 -10.11 18.74
N TYR A 161 1.88 -9.02 19.02
CA TYR A 161 1.95 -7.79 18.24
C TYR A 161 3.33 -7.15 18.28
N ASN A 162 3.98 -7.10 19.44
CA ASN A 162 5.35 -6.58 19.54
C ASN A 162 6.33 -7.40 18.70
N TYR A 163 6.20 -8.73 18.69
CA TYR A 163 7.02 -9.56 17.81
C TYR A 163 6.73 -9.30 16.33
N ALA A 164 5.47 -9.11 15.96
CA ALA A 164 5.09 -8.76 14.59
C ALA A 164 5.65 -7.40 14.15
N LEU A 165 5.64 -6.40 15.03
CA LEU A 165 6.10 -5.05 14.73
C LEU A 165 7.62 -4.94 14.71
N HIS A 166 8.29 -5.52 15.70
CA HIS A 166 9.74 -5.37 15.89
C HIS A 166 10.57 -6.55 15.36
N GLY A 167 9.92 -7.65 14.98
CA GLY A 167 10.59 -8.88 14.59
C GLY A 167 10.98 -9.75 15.79
N LYS A 168 11.10 -11.06 15.57
CA LYS A 168 11.60 -12.04 16.54
C LYS A 168 12.28 -13.20 15.82
N GLY A 169 13.54 -13.45 16.14
CA GLY A 169 14.32 -14.51 15.49
C GLY A 169 14.44 -14.27 13.99
N ASN A 170 13.97 -15.23 13.17
CA ASN A 170 13.97 -15.14 11.71
C ASN A 170 12.85 -14.26 11.13
N MET A 171 11.93 -13.74 11.96
CA MET A 171 10.84 -12.89 11.50
C MET A 171 11.28 -11.43 11.43
N LEU A 172 11.20 -10.84 10.24
CA LEU A 172 11.56 -9.43 10.00
C LEU A 172 10.57 -8.49 10.72
N PRO A 173 11.01 -7.26 11.08
CA PRO A 173 10.11 -6.22 11.56
C PRO A 173 8.95 -6.00 10.59
N LYS A 174 7.73 -5.89 11.12
CA LYS A 174 6.48 -5.67 10.36
C LYS A 174 6.25 -6.70 9.25
N GLY A 175 6.81 -7.91 9.40
CA GLY A 175 6.76 -8.97 8.39
C GLY A 175 7.46 -8.62 7.07
N GLY A 176 8.37 -7.64 7.07
CA GLY A 176 9.01 -7.10 5.86
C GLY A 176 8.16 -6.06 5.11
N SER A 177 7.03 -5.63 5.67
CA SER A 177 6.18 -4.59 5.09
C SER A 177 6.48 -3.20 5.68
N ASN A 178 6.12 -2.15 4.92
CA ASN A 178 6.10 -0.77 5.41
C ASN A 178 4.70 -0.31 5.82
N ALA A 179 3.75 -1.24 5.99
CA ALA A 179 2.35 -0.95 6.33
C ALA A 179 2.23 -0.31 7.72
N PRO A 180 1.19 0.49 8.01
CA PRO A 180 0.98 1.03 9.36
C PRO A 180 0.76 -0.08 10.38
N ASP A 181 1.11 0.18 11.65
CA ASP A 181 1.09 -0.83 12.72
C ASP A 181 -0.30 -1.45 12.91
N ALA A 182 -1.36 -0.69 12.65
CA ALA A 182 -2.73 -1.18 12.70
C ALA A 182 -3.01 -2.30 11.69
N GLU A 183 -2.48 -2.21 10.46
CA GLU A 183 -2.62 -3.25 9.44
C GLU A 183 -1.79 -4.49 9.78
N VAL A 184 -0.60 -4.31 10.35
CA VAL A 184 0.24 -5.42 10.82
C VAL A 184 -0.47 -6.18 11.94
N LYS A 185 -1.07 -5.48 12.91
CA LYS A 185 -1.87 -6.11 13.96
C LYS A 185 -3.08 -6.84 13.40
N ALA A 186 -3.78 -6.25 12.43
CA ALA A 186 -4.91 -6.92 11.76
C ALA A 186 -4.50 -8.15 10.95
N ALA A 187 -3.30 -8.17 10.36
CA ALA A 187 -2.75 -9.36 9.72
C ALA A 187 -2.45 -10.47 10.75
N VAL A 188 -1.92 -10.12 11.92
CA VAL A 188 -1.74 -11.07 13.03
C VAL A 188 -3.09 -11.62 13.49
N ASP A 189 -4.12 -10.77 13.64
CA ASP A 189 -5.47 -11.20 13.99
C ASP A 189 -6.06 -12.16 12.97
N TYR A 190 -5.87 -11.89 11.67
CA TYR A 190 -6.28 -12.80 10.60
C TYR A 190 -5.63 -14.18 10.76
N MET A 191 -4.35 -14.24 11.13
CA MET A 191 -3.64 -15.51 11.34
C MET A 191 -4.12 -16.26 12.57
N ILE A 192 -4.34 -15.55 13.68
CA ILE A 192 -4.85 -16.13 14.93
C ILE A 192 -6.29 -16.62 14.74
N LYS A 193 -7.11 -15.89 13.98
CA LYS A 193 -8.48 -16.29 13.66
C LYS A 193 -8.53 -17.60 12.86
N ALA A 194 -7.51 -17.91 12.07
CA ALA A 194 -7.45 -19.16 11.32
C ALA A 194 -7.17 -20.40 12.20
N VAL A 195 -6.75 -20.22 13.46
CA VAL A 195 -6.40 -21.32 14.39
C VAL A 195 -7.32 -21.45 15.59
N LYS A 196 -8.19 -20.47 15.82
CA LYS A 196 -9.32 -20.59 16.76
C LYS A 196 -10.33 -21.58 16.16
#